data_AF-A0A933RJV9-F1
#
_entry.id   AF-A0A933RJV9-F1
#
_cell.length_a   1.000
_cell.length_b   1.000
_cell.length_c   1.000
_cell.angle_alpha   90.00
_cell.angle_beta   90.00
_cell.angle_gamma   90.00
#
_symmetry.space_group_name_H-M   'P 1'
#
loop_
_entity.id
_entity.type
_entity.pdbx_description
1 polymer ?
#
loop_
_entity_poly.entity_id
_entity_poly.type
_entity_poly.pdbx_seq_one_letter_code
_entity_poly.pdbx_strand_id
1 'polypeptide(L)'
;MADKVRLGGMALRNGLLVHGPTSWAVAARRADGTIGVASGRKPKLGGDAIGAVPGARGVARLAEAMLVLPLAKRGLPEARLPWQDARVVGAVTAATLGGALLRRRTRGPAGEAAIAALSFLPSVVALRGGDLAAYHGVEHKAIAAYEQDRDDARDAAKEHDRCGSHLMAPMLASNIAGTALLKRVVEKPGPVAGGAVALASVGIAVEVFAWAERHDRSPLTRVLRAPGHELQRALGTREPTEEQLEVGRAALAEILRAEGASAAA
;
A
#
# COMPACT_ATOMS: atom_id res chain seq x y z
N MET A 1 -10.97 25.72 -11.47
CA MET A 1 -10.85 25.05 -10.17
C MET A 1 -9.39 25.07 -9.79
N ALA A 2 -9.02 25.49 -8.58
CA ALA A 2 -7.65 25.29 -8.11
C ALA A 2 -7.37 23.78 -8.15
N ASP A 3 -6.22 23.38 -8.72
CA ASP A 3 -5.86 21.96 -8.77
C ASP A 3 -5.75 21.43 -7.34
N LYS A 4 -6.59 20.45 -6.99
CA LYS A 4 -6.55 19.80 -5.68
C LYS A 4 -5.18 19.20 -5.44
N VAL A 5 -4.74 19.25 -4.19
CA VAL A 5 -3.46 18.65 -3.80
C VAL A 5 -3.56 17.14 -3.99
N ARG A 6 -2.62 16.55 -4.72
CA ARG A 6 -2.60 15.10 -4.90
C ARG A 6 -2.13 14.43 -3.63
N LEU A 7 -3.04 13.72 -2.97
CA LEU A 7 -2.78 13.00 -1.72
C LEU A 7 -2.54 11.51 -2.00
N GLY A 8 -1.76 10.90 -1.13
CA GLY A 8 -1.62 9.44 -0.99
C GLY A 8 -1.55 9.07 0.48
N GLY A 9 -1.91 7.84 0.83
CA GLY A 9 -1.96 7.42 2.22
C GLY A 9 -1.38 6.04 2.47
N MET A 10 -1.35 5.72 3.76
CA MET A 10 -1.07 4.39 4.26
C MET A 10 -1.84 4.19 5.57
N ALA A 11 -2.69 3.16 5.58
CA ALA A 11 -3.42 2.74 6.76
C ALA A 11 -2.48 2.29 7.89
N LEU A 12 -2.82 2.69 9.12
CA LEU A 12 -2.22 2.21 10.35
C LEU A 12 -3.23 1.34 11.09
N ARG A 13 -2.78 0.62 12.13
CA ARG A 13 -3.69 -0.26 12.90
C ARG A 13 -4.68 0.53 13.78
N ASN A 14 -4.39 1.79 14.07
CA ASN A 14 -5.21 2.69 14.88
C ASN A 14 -5.33 4.09 14.26
N GLY A 15 -5.10 4.23 12.95
CA GLY A 15 -5.09 5.55 12.33
C GLY A 15 -4.64 5.56 10.88
N LEU A 16 -4.15 6.72 10.44
CA LEU A 16 -3.83 6.99 9.06
C LEU A 16 -2.58 7.86 8.94
N LEU A 17 -1.68 7.48 8.04
CA LEU A 17 -0.63 8.35 7.51
C LEU A 17 -1.08 8.87 6.14
N VAL A 18 -1.08 10.17 5.93
CA VAL A 18 -1.36 10.81 4.64
C VAL A 18 -0.15 11.67 4.26
N HIS A 19 0.16 11.73 2.97
CA HIS A 19 1.20 12.61 2.46
C HIS A 19 0.74 13.32 1.19
N GLY A 20 1.19 14.56 1.05
CA GLY A 20 1.05 15.32 -0.18
C GLY A 20 2.39 15.42 -0.92
N PRO A 21 2.52 16.42 -1.82
CA PRO A 21 3.74 16.69 -2.55
C PRO A 21 4.90 17.19 -1.68
N THR A 22 4.63 17.91 -0.58
CA THR A 22 5.67 18.59 0.21
C THR A 22 5.69 18.24 1.70
N SER A 23 4.58 17.69 2.20
CA SER A 23 4.32 17.45 3.61
C SER A 23 3.75 16.05 3.84
N TRP A 24 3.80 15.62 5.09
CA TRP A 24 3.14 14.42 5.60
C TRP A 24 2.36 14.78 6.87
N ALA A 25 1.31 14.01 7.14
CA ALA A 25 0.54 14.08 8.37
C ALA A 25 0.15 12.67 8.82
N VAL A 26 0.11 12.45 10.12
CA VAL A 26 -0.36 11.22 10.74
C VAL A 26 -1.42 11.56 11.78
N ALA A 27 -2.52 10.82 11.79
CA ALA A 27 -3.48 10.83 12.88
C ALA A 27 -3.68 9.41 13.41
N ALA A 28 -3.81 9.27 14.73
CA ALA A 28 -4.10 7.98 15.34
C ALA A 28 -4.93 8.14 16.61
N ARG A 29 -5.84 7.19 16.84
CA ARG A 29 -6.62 7.09 18.08
C ARG A 29 -5.76 6.48 19.18
N ARG A 30 -5.68 7.19 20.31
CA ARG A 30 -4.98 6.77 21.53
C ARG A 30 -5.84 5.81 22.36
N ALA A 31 -5.22 5.18 23.35
CA ALA A 31 -5.91 4.25 24.25
C ALA A 31 -6.97 4.94 25.13
N ASP A 32 -6.82 6.24 25.38
CA ASP A 32 -7.80 7.08 26.10
C ASP A 32 -8.96 7.57 25.22
N GLY A 33 -9.01 7.14 23.95
CA GLY A 33 -10.03 7.54 22.99
C GLY A 33 -9.75 8.86 22.25
N THR A 34 -8.76 9.65 22.66
CA THR A 34 -8.41 10.91 21.98
C THR A 34 -7.70 10.67 20.65
N ILE A 35 -7.79 11.64 19.73
CA ILE A 35 -7.07 11.59 18.45
C ILE A 35 -5.80 12.42 18.58
N GLY A 36 -4.65 11.79 18.34
CA GLY A 36 -3.38 12.48 18.19
C GLY A 36 -3.09 12.78 16.74
N VAL A 37 -2.49 13.94 16.47
CA VAL A 37 -2.06 14.35 15.13
C VAL A 37 -0.62 14.86 15.17
N ALA A 38 0.13 14.60 14.10
CA ALA A 38 1.44 15.20 13.87
C ALA A 38 1.68 15.36 12.36
N SER A 39 2.43 16.38 11.97
CA SER A 39 2.81 16.62 10.58
C SER A 39 4.23 17.14 10.46
N GLY A 40 4.76 17.11 9.24
CA GLY A 40 6.07 17.65 8.94
C GLY A 40 6.36 17.68 7.45
N ARG A 41 7.56 18.14 7.09
CA ARG A 41 8.02 18.18 5.71
C ARG A 41 8.39 16.78 5.22
N LYS A 42 7.97 16.46 4.00
CA LYS A 42 8.31 15.21 3.32
C LYS A 42 9.77 15.25 2.83
N PRO A 43 10.60 14.25 3.16
CA PRO A 43 11.94 14.12 2.59
C PRO A 43 11.85 13.99 1.06
N LYS A 44 12.74 14.66 0.34
CA LYS A 44 12.88 14.52 -1.12
C LYS A 44 14.12 13.70 -1.42
N LEU A 45 13.95 12.58 -2.13
CA LEU A 45 15.03 11.72 -2.58
C LEU A 45 15.18 11.88 -4.08
N GLY A 46 16.34 12.42 -4.50
CA GLY A 46 16.67 12.64 -5.90
C GLY A 46 16.20 14.00 -6.42
N GLY A 47 17.10 14.66 -7.15
CA GLY A 47 16.76 15.84 -7.96
C GLY A 47 16.04 15.44 -9.26
N ASP A 48 15.86 16.41 -10.15
CA ASP A 48 15.11 16.25 -11.41
C ASP A 48 15.60 15.08 -12.28
N ALA A 49 16.89 14.73 -12.18
CA ALA A 49 17.52 13.65 -12.92
C ALA A 49 16.95 12.24 -12.64
N ILE A 50 16.65 11.91 -11.37
CA ILE A 50 16.03 10.60 -11.02
C ILE A 50 14.54 10.60 -11.39
N GLY A 51 13.92 11.78 -11.41
CA GLY A 51 12.55 11.97 -11.87
C GLY A 51 12.37 11.70 -13.37
N ALA A 52 13.43 11.78 -14.17
CA ALA A 52 13.36 11.61 -15.62
C ALA A 52 13.44 10.14 -16.08
N VAL A 53 13.89 9.21 -15.23
CA VAL A 53 14.10 7.80 -15.60
C VAL A 53 12.86 6.96 -15.27
N PRO A 54 12.19 6.35 -16.27
CA PRO A 54 11.09 5.41 -16.04
C PRO A 54 11.51 4.25 -15.12
N GLY A 55 10.61 3.80 -14.25
CA GLY A 55 10.87 2.79 -13.21
C GLY A 55 11.59 3.36 -11.98
N ALA A 56 12.69 4.09 -12.16
CA ALA A 56 13.48 4.66 -11.06
C ALA A 56 12.70 5.75 -10.29
N ARG A 57 11.92 6.58 -11.00
CA ARG A 57 11.07 7.60 -10.37
C ARG A 57 10.08 7.00 -9.37
N GLY A 58 9.41 5.90 -9.72
CA GLY A 58 8.43 5.27 -8.84
C GLY A 58 9.08 4.64 -7.60
N VAL A 59 10.25 4.02 -7.78
CA VAL A 59 11.05 3.51 -6.66
C VAL A 59 11.49 4.63 -5.73
N ALA A 60 11.95 5.77 -6.27
CA ALA A 60 12.31 6.94 -5.46
C ALA A 60 11.10 7.48 -4.67
N ARG A 61 9.92 7.59 -5.29
CA ARG A 61 8.69 8.00 -4.60
C ARG A 61 8.27 7.05 -3.47
N LEU A 62 8.42 5.75 -3.70
CA LEU A 62 8.18 4.75 -2.66
C LEU A 62 9.19 4.90 -1.51
N ALA A 63 10.47 5.11 -1.82
CA ALA A 63 11.50 5.33 -0.80
C ALA A 63 11.24 6.60 0.02
N GLU A 64 10.84 7.71 -0.61
CA GLU A 64 10.43 8.93 0.09
C GLU A 64 9.27 8.68 1.06
N ALA A 65 8.26 7.93 0.62
CA ALA A 65 7.12 7.56 1.47
C ALA A 65 7.57 6.68 2.65
N MET A 66 8.52 5.76 2.45
CA MET A 66 9.08 4.95 3.53
C MET A 66 9.89 5.79 4.54
N LEU A 67 10.58 6.84 4.09
CA LEU A 67 11.29 7.76 5.00
C LEU A 67 10.36 8.61 5.86
N VAL A 68 9.08 8.76 5.48
CA VAL A 68 8.08 9.42 6.33
C VAL A 68 7.76 8.59 7.56
N LEU A 69 7.79 7.25 7.50
CA LEU A 69 7.46 6.37 8.61
C LEU A 69 8.21 6.66 9.92
N PRO A 70 9.56 6.73 9.95
CA PRO A 70 10.28 7.06 11.17
C PRO A 70 9.99 8.48 11.66
N LEU A 71 9.71 9.43 10.77
CA LEU A 71 9.35 10.81 11.14
C LEU A 71 7.96 10.85 11.78
N ALA A 72 6.99 10.19 11.17
CA ALA A 72 5.64 10.03 11.71
C ALA A 72 5.65 9.31 13.05
N LYS A 73 6.46 8.26 13.20
CA LYS A 73 6.60 7.53 14.47
C LYS A 73 7.26 8.36 15.58
N ARG A 74 8.17 9.28 15.23
CA ARG A 74 8.75 10.24 16.17
C ARG A 74 7.75 11.33 16.56
N GLY A 75 6.95 11.81 15.61
CA GLY A 75 5.93 12.85 15.84
C GLY A 75 4.70 12.34 16.59
N LEU A 76 4.31 11.07 16.38
CA LEU A 76 3.18 10.43 17.05
C LEU A 76 3.55 8.98 17.46
N PRO A 77 4.24 8.79 18.59
CA PRO A 77 4.71 7.48 19.05
C PRO A 77 3.60 6.44 19.26
N GLU A 78 2.36 6.86 19.49
CA GLU A 78 1.19 6.00 19.71
C GLU A 78 0.64 5.39 18.41
N ALA A 79 1.07 5.89 17.25
CA ALA A 79 0.68 5.38 15.94
C ALA A 79 1.21 3.94 15.74
N ARG A 80 0.33 2.96 15.55
CA ARG A 80 0.66 1.53 15.43
C ARG A 80 0.80 1.14 13.96
N LEU A 81 2.02 0.80 13.57
CA LEU A 81 2.33 0.43 12.18
C LEU A 81 1.72 -0.94 11.81
N PRO A 82 1.48 -1.22 10.53
CA PRO A 82 0.86 -2.48 10.09
C PRO A 82 1.57 -3.75 10.59
N TRP A 83 2.89 -3.74 10.69
CA TRP A 83 3.71 -4.86 11.17
C TRP A 83 3.84 -4.96 12.69
N GLN A 84 3.34 -3.98 13.45
CA GLN A 84 3.31 -4.03 14.91
C GLN A 84 2.09 -4.80 15.41
N ASP A 85 1.91 -6.02 14.92
CA ASP A 85 0.83 -6.93 15.28
C ASP A 85 1.40 -8.30 15.69
N ALA A 86 1.20 -8.69 16.94
CA ALA A 86 1.65 -9.99 17.47
C ALA A 86 1.08 -11.17 16.67
N ARG A 87 -0.14 -11.05 16.11
CA ARG A 87 -0.77 -12.10 15.29
C ARG A 87 -0.01 -12.27 13.97
N VAL A 88 0.39 -11.15 13.35
CA VAL A 88 1.16 -11.16 12.10
C VAL A 88 2.56 -11.72 12.36
N VAL A 89 3.21 -11.33 13.45
CA VAL A 89 4.51 -11.90 13.85
C VAL A 89 4.41 -13.41 14.06
N GLY A 90 3.38 -13.87 14.77
CA GLY A 90 3.11 -15.31 14.94
C GLY A 90 2.90 -16.02 13.61
N ALA A 91 2.16 -15.40 12.68
CA ALA A 91 1.94 -15.94 11.34
C ALA A 91 3.23 -16.03 10.50
N VAL A 92 4.13 -15.04 10.58
CA VAL A 92 5.45 -15.08 9.92
C VAL A 92 6.28 -16.24 10.45
N THR A 93 6.34 -16.40 11.78
CA THR A 93 7.06 -17.50 12.41
C THR A 93 6.49 -18.85 11.98
N ALA A 94 5.16 -19.01 12.03
CA ALA A 94 4.48 -20.24 11.61
C ALA A 94 4.70 -20.55 10.13
N ALA A 95 4.59 -19.56 9.24
CA ALA A 95 4.82 -19.73 7.80
C ALA A 95 6.27 -20.12 7.50
N THR A 96 7.23 -19.54 8.22
CA THR A 96 8.65 -19.83 8.04
C THR A 96 8.99 -21.25 8.50
N LEU A 97 8.59 -21.63 9.71
CA LEU A 97 8.83 -22.97 10.26
C LEU A 97 8.09 -24.05 9.46
N GLY A 98 6.81 -23.81 9.16
CA GLY A 98 6.00 -24.71 8.34
C GLY A 98 6.56 -24.86 6.93
N GLY A 99 7.03 -23.77 6.32
CA GLY A 99 7.66 -23.80 4.99
C GLY A 99 8.97 -24.57 5.00
N ALA A 100 9.82 -24.39 6.01
CA ALA A 100 11.06 -25.13 6.17
C ALA A 100 10.81 -26.64 6.36
N LEU A 101 9.81 -27.02 7.15
CA LEU A 101 9.41 -28.42 7.33
C LEU A 101 8.84 -29.01 6.04
N LEU A 102 7.96 -28.27 5.35
CA LEU A 102 7.31 -28.72 4.13
C LEU A 102 8.34 -28.96 3.02
N ARG A 103 9.32 -28.06 2.87
CA ARG A 103 10.47 -28.24 1.95
C ARG A 103 11.26 -29.53 2.18
N ARG A 104 11.31 -30.02 3.42
CA ARG A 104 12.00 -31.28 3.74
C ARG A 104 11.17 -32.51 3.35
N ARG A 105 9.84 -32.37 3.32
CA ARG A 105 8.91 -33.50 3.19
C ARG A 105 8.25 -33.61 1.82
N THR A 106 8.16 -32.52 1.07
CA THR A 106 7.56 -32.49 -0.27
C THR A 106 8.59 -32.13 -1.32
N ARG A 107 8.46 -32.73 -2.50
CA ARG A 107 9.21 -32.39 -3.71
C ARG A 107 8.24 -32.25 -4.87
N GLY A 108 8.64 -31.50 -5.88
CA GLY A 108 7.83 -31.27 -7.08
C GLY A 108 6.82 -30.12 -6.92
N PRO A 109 6.03 -29.87 -7.99
CA PRO A 109 5.27 -28.63 -8.15
C PRO A 109 4.18 -28.43 -7.09
N ALA A 110 3.55 -29.51 -6.61
CA ALA A 110 2.54 -29.42 -5.56
C ALA A 110 3.14 -28.95 -4.23
N GLY A 111 4.36 -29.39 -3.89
CA GLY A 111 5.08 -28.93 -2.70
C GLY A 111 5.46 -27.46 -2.81
N GLU A 112 5.96 -27.03 -3.98
CA GLU A 112 6.28 -25.62 -4.25
C GLU A 112 5.05 -24.72 -4.14
N ALA A 113 3.91 -25.15 -4.70
CA ALA A 113 2.65 -24.42 -4.62
C ALA A 113 2.17 -24.28 -3.16
N ALA A 114 2.27 -25.34 -2.36
CA ALA A 114 1.88 -25.31 -0.96
C ALA A 114 2.78 -24.38 -0.12
N ILE A 115 4.10 -24.36 -0.37
CA ILE A 115 5.03 -23.43 0.27
C ILE A 115 4.72 -21.98 -0.13
N ALA A 116 4.44 -21.76 -1.42
CA ALA A 116 4.05 -20.44 -1.92
C ALA A 116 2.75 -19.96 -1.25
N ALA A 117 1.73 -20.82 -1.18
CA ALA A 117 0.47 -20.52 -0.51
C ALA A 117 0.67 -20.18 0.98
N LEU A 118 1.48 -20.97 1.69
CA LEU A 118 1.82 -20.72 3.10
C LEU A 118 2.50 -19.35 3.30
N SER A 119 3.27 -18.89 2.31
CA SER A 119 3.96 -17.60 2.37
C SER A 119 2.99 -16.41 2.39
N PHE A 120 1.72 -16.59 1.99
CA PHE A 120 0.68 -15.56 2.09
C PHE A 120 -0.01 -15.48 3.45
N LEU A 121 0.23 -16.45 4.35
CA LEU A 121 -0.43 -16.51 5.66
C LEU A 121 -0.29 -15.20 6.46
N PRO A 122 0.91 -14.57 6.58
CA PRO A 122 1.03 -13.32 7.33
C PRO A 122 0.17 -12.19 6.75
N SER A 123 0.10 -12.09 5.42
CA SER A 123 -0.70 -11.08 4.73
C SER A 123 -2.19 -11.27 4.98
N VAL A 124 -2.68 -12.52 4.95
CA VAL A 124 -4.09 -12.83 5.24
C VAL A 124 -4.43 -12.49 6.69
N VAL A 125 -3.55 -12.85 7.64
CA VAL A 125 -3.73 -12.54 9.06
C VAL A 125 -3.73 -11.03 9.31
N ALA A 126 -2.83 -10.27 8.66
CA ALA A 126 -2.78 -8.82 8.77
C ALA A 126 -4.07 -8.13 8.30
N LEU A 127 -4.64 -8.60 7.18
CA LEU A 127 -5.82 -7.99 6.58
C LEU A 127 -7.13 -8.40 7.28
N ARG A 128 -7.24 -9.66 7.71
CA ARG A 128 -8.47 -10.18 8.37
C ARG A 128 -8.48 -10.04 9.88
N GLY A 129 -7.32 -9.99 10.52
CA GLY A 129 -7.20 -10.16 11.98
C GLY A 129 -7.28 -8.89 12.83
N GLY A 130 -7.39 -7.69 12.25
CA GLY A 130 -7.42 -6.44 13.03
C GLY A 130 -8.02 -5.26 12.27
N ASP A 131 -7.92 -4.04 12.79
CA ASP A 131 -8.60 -2.88 12.18
C ASP A 131 -7.91 -2.33 10.92
N LEU A 132 -6.80 -2.95 10.47
CA LEU A 132 -6.01 -2.47 9.33
C LEU A 132 -6.86 -2.33 8.05
N ALA A 133 -7.68 -3.32 7.72
CA ALA A 133 -8.56 -3.24 6.54
C ALA A 133 -9.65 -2.18 6.71
N ALA A 134 -10.12 -1.90 7.93
CA ALA A 134 -11.08 -0.85 8.19
C ALA A 134 -10.43 0.53 8.04
N TYR A 135 -9.24 0.74 8.62
CA TYR A 135 -8.45 1.97 8.43
C TYR A 135 -7.95 2.17 6.99
N HIS A 136 -7.78 1.10 6.22
CA HIS A 136 -7.56 1.20 4.77
C HIS A 136 -8.83 1.68 4.05
N GLY A 137 -10.01 1.22 4.48
CA GLY A 137 -11.29 1.81 4.08
C GLY A 137 -11.40 3.30 4.45
N VAL A 138 -10.94 3.70 5.64
CA VAL A 138 -10.87 5.12 6.06
C VAL A 138 -10.00 5.93 5.12
N GLU A 139 -8.79 5.45 4.78
CA GLU A 139 -7.91 6.14 3.83
C GLU A 139 -8.64 6.41 2.51
N HIS A 140 -9.16 5.34 1.90
CA HIS A 140 -9.79 5.41 0.60
C HIS A 140 -10.98 6.36 0.61
N LYS A 141 -11.83 6.27 1.64
CA LYS A 141 -13.00 7.13 1.80
C LYS A 141 -12.64 8.59 2.02
N ALA A 142 -11.67 8.87 2.90
CA ALA A 142 -11.25 10.24 3.20
C ALA A 142 -10.62 10.93 1.99
N ILE A 143 -9.71 10.24 1.28
CA ILE A 143 -9.08 10.78 0.07
C ILE A 143 -10.11 10.92 -1.06
N ALA A 144 -10.96 9.91 -1.28
CA ALA A 144 -11.99 9.96 -2.32
C ALA A 144 -12.99 11.10 -2.09
N ALA A 145 -13.45 11.31 -0.85
CA ALA A 145 -14.36 12.41 -0.55
C ALA A 145 -13.71 13.77 -0.85
N TYR A 146 -12.46 13.97 -0.44
CA TYR A 146 -11.70 15.17 -0.80
C TYR A 146 -11.59 15.34 -2.32
N GLU A 147 -11.28 14.28 -3.05
CA GLU A 147 -11.03 14.36 -4.50
C GLU A 147 -12.31 14.55 -5.31
N GLN A 148 -13.44 14.02 -4.83
CA GLN A 148 -14.73 14.05 -5.51
C GLN A 148 -15.67 15.16 -5.03
N ASP A 149 -15.21 16.05 -4.12
CA ASP A 149 -16.04 17.12 -3.52
C ASP A 149 -17.29 16.54 -2.82
N ARG A 150 -17.09 15.48 -2.02
CA ARG A 150 -18.15 14.93 -1.15
C ARG A 150 -18.06 15.59 0.22
N ASP A 151 -19.23 15.88 0.79
CA ASP A 151 -19.34 16.50 2.12
C ASP A 151 -18.81 15.60 3.24
N ASP A 152 -19.02 14.28 3.14
CA ASP A 152 -18.54 13.31 4.13
C ASP A 152 -17.82 12.12 3.45
N ALA A 153 -16.73 11.68 4.09
CA ALA A 153 -16.03 10.44 3.77
C ALA A 153 -16.95 9.21 3.81
N ARG A 154 -18.00 9.21 4.64
CA ARG A 154 -19.01 8.15 4.70
C ARG A 154 -19.62 7.82 3.34
N ASP A 155 -19.84 8.84 2.51
CA ASP A 155 -20.53 8.72 1.23
C ASP A 155 -19.61 8.27 0.08
N ALA A 156 -18.30 8.25 0.32
CA ALA A 156 -17.33 7.76 -0.65
C ALA A 156 -17.28 6.22 -0.66
N ALA A 157 -16.90 5.64 -1.80
CA ALA A 157 -16.64 4.20 -1.90
C ALA A 157 -15.36 3.83 -1.14
N LYS A 158 -15.34 2.64 -0.54
CA LYS A 158 -14.13 2.11 0.13
C LYS A 158 -13.12 1.55 -0.87
N GLU A 159 -13.51 1.24 -2.11
CA GLU A 159 -12.59 0.84 -3.17
C GLU A 159 -12.08 2.06 -3.94
N HIS A 160 -10.77 2.14 -4.17
CA HIS A 160 -10.10 3.30 -4.75
C HIS A 160 -9.28 2.94 -6.00
N ASP A 161 -9.36 3.82 -7.01
CA ASP A 161 -8.65 3.66 -8.28
C ASP A 161 -7.14 3.90 -8.15
N ARG A 162 -6.71 4.64 -7.13
CA ARG A 162 -5.30 4.95 -6.83
C ARG A 162 -4.78 4.18 -5.61
N CYS A 163 -5.14 2.91 -5.51
CA CYS A 163 -4.66 2.02 -4.45
C CYS A 163 -3.47 1.18 -4.94
N GLY A 164 -2.49 0.95 -4.05
CA GLY A 164 -1.35 0.07 -4.33
C GLY A 164 -1.73 -1.39 -4.64
N SER A 165 -2.95 -1.83 -4.29
CA SER A 165 -3.46 -3.16 -4.67
C SER A 165 -3.46 -3.40 -6.18
N HIS A 166 -3.57 -2.35 -7.00
CA HIS A 166 -3.47 -2.44 -8.46
C HIS A 166 -2.08 -2.83 -8.97
N LEU A 167 -1.03 -2.76 -8.13
CA LEU A 167 0.32 -3.25 -8.45
C LEU A 167 0.43 -4.78 -8.38
N MET A 168 -0.43 -5.46 -7.61
CA MET A 168 -0.28 -6.89 -7.32
C MET A 168 -0.41 -7.76 -8.56
N ALA A 169 -1.44 -7.53 -9.38
CA ALA A 169 -1.68 -8.31 -10.59
C ALA A 169 -0.54 -8.19 -11.63
N PRO A 170 -0.12 -6.98 -12.07
CA PRO A 170 0.99 -6.86 -13.02
C PRO A 170 2.32 -7.37 -12.45
N MET A 171 2.57 -7.21 -11.14
CA MET A 171 3.77 -7.74 -10.49
C MET A 171 3.80 -9.26 -10.49
N LEU A 172 2.70 -9.93 -10.11
CA LEU A 172 2.62 -11.40 -10.12
C LEU A 172 2.72 -11.96 -11.54
N ALA A 173 2.00 -11.36 -12.49
CA ALA A 173 2.03 -11.79 -13.89
C ALA A 173 3.43 -11.68 -14.49
N SER A 174 4.10 -10.53 -14.30
CA SER A 174 5.46 -10.32 -14.79
C SER A 174 6.49 -11.21 -14.10
N ASN A 175 6.35 -11.48 -12.80
CA ASN A 175 7.26 -12.36 -12.07
C ASN A 175 7.14 -13.82 -12.51
N ILE A 176 5.90 -14.30 -12.73
CA ILE A 176 5.64 -15.66 -13.25
C ILE A 176 6.24 -15.78 -14.66
N ALA A 177 5.95 -14.83 -15.55
CA ALA A 177 6.47 -14.83 -16.91
C ALA A 177 8.00 -14.74 -16.94
N GLY A 178 8.59 -13.84 -16.17
CA GLY A 178 10.03 -13.64 -16.08
C GLY A 178 10.75 -14.86 -15.49
N THR A 179 10.18 -15.50 -14.48
CA THR A 179 10.75 -16.72 -13.90
C THR A 179 10.66 -17.89 -14.89
N ALA A 180 9.55 -18.01 -15.63
CA ALA A 180 9.40 -19.03 -16.66
C ALA A 180 10.41 -18.83 -17.81
N LEU A 181 10.64 -17.58 -18.23
CA LEU A 181 11.65 -17.25 -19.23
C LEU A 181 13.07 -17.52 -18.71
N LEU A 182 13.37 -17.12 -17.47
CA LEU A 182 14.68 -17.34 -16.85
C LEU A 182 15.03 -18.83 -16.80
N LYS A 183 14.07 -19.69 -16.42
CA LYS A 183 14.25 -21.15 -16.42
C LYS A 183 14.45 -21.75 -17.82
N ARG A 184 14.02 -21.07 -18.89
CA ARG A 184 14.27 -21.50 -20.28
C ARG A 184 15.65 -21.11 -20.79
N VAL A 185 16.16 -19.95 -20.38
CA VAL A 185 17.41 -19.39 -20.93
C VAL A 185 18.62 -19.79 -20.09
N VAL A 186 18.45 -19.97 -18.78
CA VAL A 186 19.54 -20.27 -17.86
C VAL A 186 19.36 -21.67 -17.28
N GLU A 187 20.33 -22.56 -17.54
CA GLU A 187 20.38 -23.86 -16.89
C GLU A 187 20.70 -23.68 -15.41
N LYS A 188 19.69 -23.89 -14.55
CA LYS A 188 19.73 -23.72 -13.07
C LYS A 188 19.96 -22.26 -12.64
N PRO A 189 18.94 -21.39 -12.77
CA PRO A 189 19.07 -20.01 -12.34
C PRO A 189 19.30 -19.93 -10.82
N GLY A 190 20.36 -19.22 -10.44
CA GLY A 190 20.69 -18.98 -9.03
C GLY A 190 19.78 -17.94 -8.37
N PRO A 191 19.87 -17.78 -7.03
CA PRO A 191 19.05 -16.82 -6.27
C PRO A 191 19.17 -15.37 -6.75
N VAL A 192 20.37 -14.96 -7.21
CA VAL A 192 20.61 -13.60 -7.74
C VAL A 192 19.78 -13.34 -9.00
N ALA A 193 19.73 -14.31 -9.92
CA ALA A 193 18.95 -14.17 -11.15
C ALA A 193 17.44 -14.13 -10.85
N GLY A 194 16.97 -14.94 -9.90
CA GLY A 194 15.59 -14.86 -9.40
C GLY A 194 15.27 -13.51 -8.75
N GLY A 195 16.20 -12.97 -7.95
CA GLY A 195 16.09 -11.64 -7.36
C GLY A 195 16.01 -10.53 -8.40
N ALA A 196 16.81 -10.62 -9.48
CA ALA A 196 16.75 -9.66 -10.58
C ALA A 196 15.39 -9.68 -11.30
N VAL A 197 14.81 -10.86 -11.54
CA VAL A 197 13.45 -10.99 -12.10
C VAL A 197 12.40 -10.37 -11.18
N ALA A 198 12.49 -10.61 -9.87
CA ALA A 198 11.56 -10.03 -8.90
C ALA A 198 11.63 -8.49 -8.92
N LEU A 199 12.84 -7.91 -8.93
CA LEU A 199 13.04 -6.46 -9.02
C LEU A 199 12.51 -5.88 -10.34
N ALA A 200 12.76 -6.54 -11.47
CA ALA A 200 12.22 -6.14 -12.76
C ALA A 200 10.68 -6.15 -12.76
N SER A 201 10.07 -7.14 -12.11
CA SER A 201 8.62 -7.28 -11.99
C SER A 201 7.99 -6.14 -11.19
N VAL A 202 8.66 -5.67 -10.13
CA VAL A 202 8.26 -4.46 -9.38
C VAL A 202 8.30 -3.23 -10.30
N GLY A 203 9.37 -3.05 -11.07
CA GLY A 203 9.48 -1.94 -12.03
C GLY A 203 8.36 -1.94 -13.07
N ILE A 204 8.05 -3.11 -13.65
CA ILE A 204 6.94 -3.28 -14.60
C ILE A 204 5.60 -2.94 -13.94
N ALA A 205 5.34 -3.42 -12.72
CA ALA A 205 4.10 -3.15 -12.01
C ALA A 205 3.89 -1.65 -11.77
N VAL A 206 4.94 -0.95 -11.33
CA VAL A 206 4.94 0.50 -11.13
C VAL A 206 4.63 1.26 -12.41
N GLU A 207 5.22 0.85 -13.55
CA GLU A 207 4.95 1.50 -14.84
C GLU A 207 3.54 1.23 -15.35
N VAL A 208 3.04 0.00 -15.22
CA VAL A 208 1.65 -0.34 -15.55
C VAL A 208 0.68 0.48 -14.70
N PHE A 209 0.95 0.62 -13.40
CA PHE A 209 0.16 1.44 -12.50
C PHE A 209 0.19 2.92 -12.89
N ALA A 210 1.39 3.48 -13.11
CA ALA A 210 1.55 4.87 -13.50
C ALA A 210 0.91 5.16 -14.88
N TRP A 211 0.96 4.21 -15.81
CA TRP A 211 0.26 4.30 -17.09
C TRP A 211 -1.26 4.27 -16.91
N ALA A 212 -1.78 3.37 -16.09
CA ALA A 212 -3.20 3.26 -15.79
C ALA A 212 -3.74 4.52 -15.09
N GLU A 213 -2.94 5.18 -14.24
CA GLU A 213 -3.28 6.48 -13.66
C GLU A 213 -3.37 7.59 -14.70
N ARG A 214 -2.49 7.60 -15.71
CA ARG A 214 -2.51 8.60 -16.80
C ARG A 214 -3.62 8.36 -17.84
N HIS A 215 -4.16 7.14 -17.91
CA HIS A 215 -5.17 6.74 -18.90
C HIS A 215 -6.41 6.17 -18.20
N ASP A 216 -6.90 6.85 -17.17
CA ASP A 216 -8.04 6.44 -16.33
C ASP A 216 -9.32 6.13 -17.12
N ARG A 217 -9.56 6.83 -18.25
CA ARG A 217 -10.74 6.65 -19.11
C ARG A 217 -10.63 5.49 -20.11
N SER A 218 -9.48 4.83 -20.22
CA SER A 218 -9.28 3.74 -21.18
C SER A 218 -9.99 2.44 -20.74
N PRO A 219 -10.66 1.70 -21.65
CA PRO A 219 -11.22 0.38 -21.34
C PRO A 219 -10.17 -0.61 -20.82
N LEU A 220 -8.93 -0.52 -21.31
CA LEU A 220 -7.82 -1.36 -20.85
C LEU A 220 -7.49 -1.09 -19.38
N THR A 221 -7.55 0.17 -18.94
CA THR A 221 -7.34 0.53 -17.53
C THR A 221 -8.36 -0.14 -16.61
N ARG A 222 -9.62 -0.26 -17.03
CA ARG A 222 -10.66 -0.96 -16.27
C ARG A 222 -10.32 -2.44 -16.08
N VAL A 223 -9.83 -3.10 -17.13
CA VAL A 223 -9.40 -4.52 -17.06
C VAL A 223 -8.18 -4.66 -16.14
N LEU A 224 -7.18 -3.79 -16.27
CA LEU A 224 -5.98 -3.82 -15.45
C LEU A 224 -6.27 -3.58 -13.95
N ARG A 225 -7.23 -2.71 -13.64
CA ARG A 225 -7.65 -2.41 -12.25
C ARG A 225 -8.60 -3.44 -11.65
N ALA A 226 -9.30 -4.23 -12.47
CA ALA A 226 -10.32 -5.16 -11.98
C ALA A 226 -9.81 -6.14 -10.90
N PRO A 227 -8.64 -6.80 -11.06
CA PRO A 227 -8.12 -7.68 -10.02
C PRO A 227 -7.77 -6.93 -8.72
N GLY A 228 -7.26 -5.71 -8.83
CA GLY A 228 -6.93 -4.87 -7.67
C GLY A 228 -8.18 -4.41 -6.92
N HIS A 229 -9.25 -4.07 -7.64
CA HIS A 229 -10.56 -3.77 -7.05
C HIS A 229 -11.15 -4.96 -6.32
N GLU A 230 -11.06 -6.16 -6.91
CA GLU A 230 -11.55 -7.37 -6.24
C GLU A 230 -10.73 -7.69 -4.98
N LEU A 231 -9.41 -7.50 -5.02
CA LEU A 231 -8.57 -7.64 -3.84
C LEU A 231 -8.97 -6.67 -2.73
N GLN A 232 -9.25 -5.41 -3.08
CA GLN A 232 -9.74 -4.40 -2.14
C GLN A 232 -11.09 -4.80 -1.53
N ARG A 233 -12.04 -5.24 -2.35
CA ARG A 233 -13.38 -5.66 -1.92
C ARG A 233 -13.34 -6.88 -0.98
N ALA A 234 -12.57 -7.90 -1.34
CA ALA A 234 -12.60 -9.20 -0.68
C ALA A 234 -11.70 -9.27 0.58
N LEU A 235 -10.59 -8.51 0.59
CA LEU A 235 -9.54 -8.63 1.60
C LEU A 235 -8.99 -7.28 2.08
N GLY A 236 -8.77 -6.35 1.14
CA GLY A 236 -8.00 -5.14 1.38
C GLY A 236 -8.72 -4.09 2.23
N THR A 237 -10.05 -4.03 2.16
CA THR A 237 -10.84 -2.97 2.78
C THR A 237 -12.05 -3.51 3.52
N ARG A 238 -12.47 -2.81 4.58
CA ARG A 238 -13.73 -3.03 5.29
C ARG A 238 -14.41 -1.69 5.54
N GLU A 239 -15.72 -1.74 5.72
CA GLU A 239 -16.49 -0.54 6.04
C GLU A 239 -16.07 -0.01 7.42
N PRO A 240 -15.59 1.24 7.52
CA PRO A 240 -15.12 1.79 8.78
C PRO A 240 -16.27 2.24 9.67
N THR A 241 -16.03 2.26 10.98
CA THR A 241 -16.94 2.89 11.95
C THR A 241 -16.83 4.42 11.89
N GLU A 242 -17.81 5.11 12.45
CA GLU A 242 -17.76 6.58 12.53
C GLU A 242 -16.55 7.08 13.31
N GLU A 243 -16.20 6.42 14.43
CA GLU A 243 -14.99 6.73 15.19
C GLU A 243 -13.72 6.56 14.34
N GLN A 244 -13.67 5.58 13.44
CA GLN A 244 -12.51 5.41 12.55
C GLN A 244 -12.46 6.52 11.49
N LEU A 245 -13.62 6.94 10.97
CA LEU A 245 -13.72 8.04 10.01
C LEU A 245 -13.34 9.40 10.61
N GLU A 246 -13.58 9.63 11.90
CA GLU A 246 -13.06 10.81 12.61
C GLU A 246 -11.53 10.91 12.53
N VAL A 247 -10.82 9.78 12.65
CA VAL A 247 -9.36 9.76 12.51
C VAL A 247 -8.94 10.10 11.07
N GLY A 248 -9.69 9.61 10.08
CA GLY A 248 -9.50 9.97 8.68
C GLY A 248 -9.68 11.46 8.42
N ARG A 249 -10.75 12.06 8.96
CA ARG A 249 -11.01 13.51 8.90
C ARG A 249 -9.89 14.31 9.55
N ALA A 250 -9.40 13.90 10.71
CA ALA A 250 -8.29 14.55 11.40
C ALA A 250 -6.99 14.49 10.59
N ALA A 251 -6.65 13.34 10.02
CA ALA A 251 -5.47 13.19 9.16
C ALA A 251 -5.58 14.04 7.89
N LEU A 252 -6.75 14.06 7.26
CA LEU A 252 -7.02 14.84 6.05
C LEU A 252 -6.93 16.36 6.32
N ALA A 253 -7.56 16.84 7.39
CA ALA A 253 -7.48 18.25 7.77
C ALA A 253 -6.03 18.67 8.04
N GLU A 254 -5.27 17.84 8.75
CA GLU A 254 -3.88 18.13 9.09
C GLU A 254 -2.95 18.14 7.87
N ILE A 255 -3.13 17.21 6.91
CA ILE A 255 -2.30 17.22 5.69
C ILE A 255 -2.59 18.44 4.81
N LEU A 256 -3.86 18.82 4.67
CA LEU A 256 -4.24 19.99 3.88
C LEU A 256 -3.69 21.27 4.50
N ARG A 257 -3.80 21.40 5.83
CA ARG A 257 -3.16 22.49 6.59
C ARG A 257 -1.64 22.53 6.36
N ALA A 258 -0.97 21.37 6.39
CA ALA A 258 0.48 21.27 6.21
C ALA A 258 0.95 21.54 4.77
N GLU A 259 0.08 21.35 3.77
CA GLU A 259 0.32 21.72 2.37
C GLU A 259 -0.11 23.16 2.04
N GLY A 260 -0.71 23.88 3.01
CA GLY A 260 -1.27 25.22 2.79
C GLY A 260 -2.52 25.23 1.90
N ALA A 261 -3.20 24.09 1.80
CA ALA A 261 -4.45 23.93 1.06
C ALA A 261 -5.66 23.97 2.01
N SER A 262 -6.79 24.47 1.53
CA SER A 262 -8.05 24.39 2.29
C SER A 262 -8.69 23.02 2.04
N ALA A 263 -9.21 22.39 3.10
CA ALA A 263 -10.35 21.50 2.95
C ALA A 263 -11.49 22.37 2.38
N ALA A 264 -12.12 21.96 1.29
CA ALA A 264 -13.25 22.71 0.75
C ALA A 264 -14.30 22.89 1.87
N ALA A 265 -14.79 24.12 2.00
CA ALA A 265 -15.81 24.51 2.97
C ALA A 265 -17.19 23.98 2.58
#